data_AF-A0A0N4YTH9-F1
#
_entry.id   AF-A0A0N4YTH9-F1
#
_cell.length_a   1.000
_cell.length_b   1.000
_cell.length_c   1.000
_cell.angle_alpha   90.00
_cell.angle_beta   90.00
_cell.angle_gamma   90.00
#
_symmetry.space_group_name_H-M   'P 1'
#
loop_
_entity.id
_entity.type
_entity.pdbx_description
1 polymer ?
#
loop_
_entity_poly.entity_id
_entity_poly.type
_entity_poly.pdbx_seq_one_letter_code
_entity_poly.pdbx_strand_id
1 'polypeptide(L)'
;MYNAVIQSNHIQEERSRVLTMKYGKHQMMLIRKRMKIENWIDSEVTKLFNGNESNGVEIDVDVLLDLDSIPAKRKFVFDHLQRNHCPASMDKITMFLDEM
;
A
#
# COMPACT_ATOMS: atom_id res chain seq x y z
N MET A 1 1.43 17.42 -30.45
CA MET A 1 1.71 16.74 -29.17
C MET A 1 0.78 17.16 -28.04
N TYR A 2 0.49 18.47 -27.83
CA TYR A 2 -0.37 18.96 -26.75
C TYR A 2 -1.78 18.33 -26.69
N ASN A 3 -2.44 18.15 -27.84
CA ASN A 3 -3.81 17.60 -27.90
C ASN A 3 -3.91 16.12 -27.55
N ALA A 4 -2.86 15.32 -27.81
CA ALA A 4 -2.86 13.89 -27.49
C ALA A 4 -2.76 13.65 -25.97
N VAL A 5 -2.01 14.51 -25.27
CA VAL A 5 -1.87 14.45 -23.79
C VAL A 5 -3.21 14.78 -23.12
N ILE A 6 -3.89 15.84 -23.57
CA ILE A 6 -5.20 16.24 -23.04
C ILE A 6 -6.24 15.13 -23.25
N GLN A 7 -6.27 14.52 -24.42
CA GLN A 7 -7.19 13.42 -24.72
C GLN A 7 -6.89 12.18 -23.88
N SER A 8 -5.62 11.87 -23.61
CA SER A 8 -5.24 10.76 -22.73
C SER A 8 -5.65 10.98 -21.27
N ASN A 9 -5.50 12.20 -20.75
CA ASN A 9 -5.90 12.56 -19.39
C ASN A 9 -7.43 12.48 -19.24
N HIS A 10 -8.18 12.96 -20.23
CA HIS A 10 -9.65 12.90 -20.21
C HIS A 10 -10.16 11.45 -20.19
N ILE A 11 -9.52 10.54 -20.94
CA ILE A 11 -9.83 9.11 -20.94
C ILE A 11 -9.51 8.46 -19.59
N GLN A 12 -8.41 8.84 -18.94
CA GLN A 12 -8.07 8.35 -17.60
C GLN A 12 -9.06 8.82 -16.52
N GLU A 13 -9.47 10.09 -16.58
CA GLU A 13 -10.49 10.64 -15.68
C GLU A 13 -11.85 9.97 -15.89
N GLU A 14 -12.27 9.74 -17.14
CA GLU A 14 -13.51 9.02 -17.45
C GLU A 14 -13.46 7.57 -16.98
N ARG A 15 -12.34 6.87 -17.19
CA ARG A 15 -12.17 5.50 -16.67
C ARG A 15 -12.24 5.47 -15.15
N SER A 16 -11.60 6.43 -14.47
CA SER A 16 -11.66 6.56 -13.01
C SER A 16 -13.10 6.86 -12.52
N ARG A 17 -13.84 7.67 -13.25
CA ARG A 17 -15.25 8.00 -12.97
C ARG A 17 -16.19 6.81 -13.16
N VAL A 18 -16.03 6.06 -14.26
CA VAL A 18 -16.82 4.85 -14.53
C VAL A 18 -16.51 3.75 -13.51
N LEU A 19 -15.24 3.56 -13.15
CA LEU A 19 -14.84 2.61 -12.12
C LEU A 19 -15.50 2.96 -10.78
N THR A 20 -15.57 4.25 -10.44
CA THR A 20 -16.20 4.70 -9.19
C THR A 20 -17.72 4.63 -9.19
N MET A 21 -18.39 4.73 -10.35
CA MET A 21 -19.84 4.53 -10.47
C MET A 21 -20.25 3.04 -10.41
N LYS A 22 -19.37 2.12 -10.80
CA LYS A 22 -19.65 0.67 -10.83
C LYS A 22 -19.74 0.05 -9.43
N TYR A 23 -19.17 0.68 -8.41
CA TYR A 23 -19.16 0.18 -7.03
C TYR A 23 -20.09 1.00 -6.14
N GLY A 24 -20.97 0.32 -5.39
CA GLY A 24 -21.85 0.98 -4.43
C GLY A 24 -21.08 1.71 -3.31
N LYS A 25 -21.75 2.63 -2.60
CA LYS A 25 -21.14 3.46 -1.55
C LYS A 25 -20.31 2.67 -0.52
N HIS A 26 -20.80 1.50 -0.11
CA HIS A 26 -20.09 0.62 0.82
C HIS A 26 -18.79 0.06 0.22
N GLN A 27 -18.85 -0.47 -1.01
CA GLN A 27 -17.66 -0.97 -1.71
C GLN A 27 -16.63 0.14 -1.92
N MET A 28 -17.09 1.33 -2.28
CA MET A 28 -16.20 2.49 -2.39
C MET A 28 -15.57 2.90 -1.05
N MET A 29 -16.28 2.77 0.06
CA MET A 29 -15.74 2.99 1.40
C MET A 29 -14.64 1.96 1.72
N LEU A 30 -14.87 0.67 1.42
CA LEU A 30 -13.90 -0.40 1.63
C LEU A 30 -12.63 -0.17 0.79
N ILE A 31 -12.79 0.15 -0.50
CA ILE A 31 -11.67 0.49 -1.39
C ILE A 31 -10.85 1.66 -0.82
N ARG A 32 -11.52 2.75 -0.38
CA ARG A 32 -10.81 3.89 0.21
C ARG A 32 -10.08 3.54 1.50
N LYS A 33 -10.64 2.67 2.33
CA LYS A 33 -9.98 2.18 3.55
C LYS A 33 -8.73 1.37 3.20
N ARG A 34 -8.83 0.47 2.21
CA ARG A 34 -7.69 -0.31 1.68
C ARG A 34 -6.57 0.59 1.15
N MET A 35 -6.88 1.53 0.26
CA MET A 35 -5.90 2.44 -0.33
C MET A 35 -5.15 3.26 0.74
N LYS A 36 -5.83 3.63 1.83
CA LYS A 36 -5.19 4.34 2.95
C LYS A 36 -4.18 3.47 3.68
N ILE A 37 -4.48 2.19 3.87
CA ILE A 37 -3.58 1.23 4.52
C ILE A 37 -2.38 0.96 3.62
N GLU A 38 -2.60 0.69 2.33
CA GLU A 38 -1.55 0.52 1.32
C GLU A 38 -0.59 1.71 1.32
N ASN A 39 -1.11 2.93 1.16
CA ASN A 39 -0.29 4.14 1.15
C ASN A 39 0.49 4.37 2.46
N TRP A 40 -0.08 3.98 3.60
CA TRP A 40 0.61 4.10 4.89
C TRP A 40 1.74 3.08 5.01
N ILE A 41 1.49 1.81 4.66
CA ILE A 41 2.51 0.76 4.66
C ILE A 41 3.68 1.13 3.74
N ASP A 42 3.39 1.55 2.50
CA ASP A 42 4.42 1.93 1.53
C ASP A 42 5.29 3.09 2.03
N SER A 43 4.67 4.09 2.68
CA SER A 43 5.37 5.22 3.27
C SER A 43 6.28 4.79 4.42
N GLU A 44 5.79 3.97 5.34
CA GLU A 44 6.60 3.49 6.47
C GLU A 44 7.75 2.57 6.02
N VAL A 45 7.48 1.66 5.07
CA VAL A 45 8.52 0.80 4.47
C VAL A 45 9.58 1.67 3.80
N THR A 46 9.19 2.68 3.03
CA THR A 46 10.15 3.61 2.41
C THR A 46 11.05 4.28 3.44
N LYS A 47 10.51 4.69 4.60
CA LYS A 47 11.32 5.24 5.71
C LYS A 47 12.29 4.21 6.30
N LEU A 48 11.87 2.96 6.48
CA LEU A 48 12.74 1.87 6.95
C LEU A 48 13.90 1.60 5.99
N PHE A 49 13.70 1.86 4.69
CA PHE A 49 14.72 1.74 3.64
C PHE A 49 15.43 3.07 3.33
N ASN A 50 15.47 4.00 4.28
CA ASN A 50 16.16 5.30 4.16
C ASN A 50 15.71 6.13 2.94
N GLY A 51 14.43 6.05 2.58
CA GLY A 51 13.87 6.76 1.42
C GLY A 51 13.98 6.02 0.09
N ASN A 52 14.49 4.78 0.06
CA ASN A 52 14.51 4.00 -1.17
C ASN A 52 13.11 3.46 -1.49
N GLU A 53 12.44 4.07 -2.48
CA GLU A 53 11.16 3.61 -3.02
C GLU A 53 11.27 2.32 -3.84
N SER A 54 12.47 2.00 -4.35
CA SER A 54 12.77 0.74 -5.07
C SER A 54 13.32 -0.34 -4.13
N ASN A 55 12.75 -0.45 -2.93
CA ASN A 55 13.20 -1.37 -1.87
C ASN A 55 12.80 -2.84 -2.11
N GLY A 56 11.96 -3.13 -3.11
CA GLY A 56 11.55 -4.50 -3.48
C GLY A 56 10.56 -5.16 -2.51
N VAL A 57 10.13 -4.44 -1.46
CA VAL A 57 9.10 -4.93 -0.53
C VAL A 57 7.73 -4.71 -1.14
N GLU A 58 7.08 -5.80 -1.50
CA GLU A 58 5.68 -5.82 -1.96
C GLU A 58 4.83 -6.50 -0.89
N ILE A 59 3.94 -5.74 -0.25
CA ILE A 59 2.99 -6.26 0.75
C ILE A 59 1.62 -6.40 0.10
N ASP A 60 1.15 -7.64 -0.04
CA ASP A 60 -0.23 -7.90 -0.45
C ASP A 60 -1.19 -7.56 0.70
N VAL A 61 -1.94 -6.47 0.54
CA VAL A 61 -2.88 -5.99 1.56
C VAL A 61 -4.16 -6.84 1.62
N ASP A 62 -4.53 -7.60 0.59
CA ASP A 62 -5.61 -8.60 0.69
C ASP A 62 -5.19 -9.70 1.65
N VAL A 63 -4.02 -10.29 1.43
CA VAL A 63 -3.48 -11.31 2.32
C VAL A 63 -3.31 -10.78 3.74
N LEU A 64 -2.78 -9.56 3.89
CA LEU A 64 -2.59 -8.96 5.21
C LEU A 64 -3.91 -8.75 5.97
N LEU A 65 -4.97 -8.33 5.28
CA LEU A 65 -6.28 -8.09 5.89
C LEU A 65 -7.00 -9.40 6.24
N ASP A 66 -6.74 -10.47 5.50
CA ASP A 66 -7.28 -11.82 5.75
C ASP A 66 -6.64 -12.52 6.97
N LEU A 67 -5.53 -12.00 7.51
CA LEU A 67 -4.91 -12.54 8.71
C LEU A 67 -5.71 -12.18 9.97
N ASP A 68 -6.11 -13.20 10.74
CA ASP A 68 -7.02 -13.09 11.87
C ASP A 68 -6.45 -12.42 13.14
N SER A 69 -5.13 -12.15 13.18
CA SER A 69 -4.49 -11.62 14.39
C SER A 69 -3.37 -10.64 14.11
N ILE A 70 -3.20 -9.66 15.00
CA ILE A 70 -2.10 -8.69 14.94
C ILE A 70 -0.72 -9.38 14.92
N PRO A 71 -0.43 -10.41 15.74
CA PRO A 71 0.84 -11.14 15.63
C PRO A 71 1.08 -11.77 14.26
N ALA A 72 0.04 -12.33 13.62
CA ALA A 72 0.17 -12.91 12.28
C ALA A 72 0.47 -11.83 11.23
N LYS A 73 -0.21 -10.68 11.30
CA LYS A 73 0.03 -9.51 10.44
C LYS A 73 1.46 -8.99 10.59
N ARG A 74 1.91 -8.79 11.83
CA ARG A 74 3.27 -8.34 12.12
C ARG A 74 4.32 -9.31 11.58
N LYS A 75 4.12 -10.61 11.80
CA LYS A 75 5.03 -11.63 11.27
C LYS A 75 5.07 -11.61 9.75
N PHE A 76 3.90 -11.52 9.08
CA PHE A 76 3.82 -11.47 7.63
C PHE A 76 4.62 -10.29 7.05
N VAL A 77 4.43 -9.09 7.58
CA VAL A 77 5.17 -7.90 7.14
C VAL A 77 6.65 -8.01 7.48
N PHE A 78 6.98 -8.47 8.69
CA PHE A 78 8.37 -8.69 9.11
C PHE A 78 9.13 -9.65 8.18
N ASP A 79 8.52 -10.77 7.79
CA ASP A 79 9.13 -11.73 6.88
C ASP A 79 9.46 -11.09 5.51
N HIS A 80 8.62 -10.16 5.03
CA HIS A 80 8.87 -9.42 3.78
C HIS A 80 10.00 -8.40 3.92
N LEU A 81 10.06 -7.69 5.06
CA LEU A 81 11.17 -6.79 5.37
C LEU A 81 12.50 -7.56 5.44
N GLN A 82 12.52 -8.73 6.07
CA GLN A 82 13.72 -9.57 6.18
C GLN A 82 14.16 -10.12 4.81
N ARG A 83 13.22 -10.63 4.01
CA ARG A 83 13.51 -11.16 2.66
C ARG A 83 14.14 -10.12 1.74
N ASN A 84 13.80 -8.84 1.92
CA ASN A 84 14.35 -7.73 1.15
C ASN A 84 15.51 -7.01 1.85
N HIS A 85 16.12 -7.63 2.86
CA HIS A 85 17.30 -7.11 3.56
C HIS A 85 17.11 -5.69 4.11
N CYS A 86 15.97 -5.44 4.76
CA CYS A 86 15.66 -4.16 5.38
C CYS A 86 16.83 -3.64 6.23
N PRO A 87 17.36 -2.43 5.96
CA PRO A 87 18.55 -1.91 6.63
C PRO A 87 18.26 -1.25 7.98
N ALA A 88 16.99 -1.07 8.34
CA ALA A 88 16.59 -0.46 9.60
C ALA A 88 16.98 -1.34 10.80
N SER A 89 17.19 -0.69 11.96
CA SER A 89 17.40 -1.43 13.21
C SER A 89 16.13 -2.17 13.64
N MET A 90 16.31 -3.22 14.44
CA MET A 90 15.19 -3.96 15.02
C MET A 90 14.25 -3.08 15.83
N ASP A 91 14.75 -2.04 16.50
CA ASP A 91 13.90 -1.09 17.24
C ASP A 91 12.96 -0.32 16.31
N LYS A 92 13.48 0.22 15.19
CA LYS A 92 12.67 0.92 14.19
C LYS A 92 11.64 0.01 13.54
N ILE A 93 12.05 -1.23 13.23
CA ILE A 93 11.15 -2.25 12.69
C ILE A 93 10.05 -2.57 13.71
N THR A 94 10.40 -2.74 14.98
CA THR A 94 9.43 -3.05 16.05
C THR A 94 8.43 -1.92 16.23
N MET A 95 8.90 -0.66 16.25
CA MET A 95 8.01 0.51 16.33
C MET A 95 7.01 0.54 15.17
N PHE A 96 7.47 0.33 13.94
CA PHE A 96 6.58 0.25 12.77
C PHE A 96 5.55 -0.88 12.91
N LEU A 97 5.98 -2.08 13.29
CA LEU A 97 5.08 -3.23 13.47
C LEU A 97 4.10 -3.01 14.64
N ASP A 98 4.47 -2.23 15.64
CA ASP A 98 3.61 -1.89 16.78
C ASP A 98 2.44 -0.97 16.40
N GLU A 99 2.62 -0.15 15.37
CA GLU A 99 1.60 0.78 14.85
C GLU A 99 0.59 0.13 13.88
N MET A 100 0.79 -1.15 13.52
CA MET A 100 -0.13 -1.96 12.70
C MET A 100 -1.33 -2.51 13.49
#